data_AF-A0A9D1JSC2-F1
#
_entry.id   AF-A0A9D1JSC2-F1
#
_cell.length_a   1.000
_cell.length_b   1.000
_cell.length_c   1.000
_cell.angle_alpha   90.00
_cell.angle_beta   90.00
_cell.angle_gamma   90.00
#
_symmetry.space_group_name_H-M   'P 1'
#
loop_
_entity.id
_entity.type
_entity.pdbx_description
1 polymer ?
#
loop_
_entity_poly.entity_id
_entity_poly.type
_entity_poly.pdbx_seq_one_letter_code
_entity_poly.pdbx_strand_id
1 'polypeptide(L)'
;MKKKLTVLVLTGALACTMALPAMAADVTAVPISAPVSTEELAALPDSVLYYGTVQEIRKDADGSITQLRMTSERYGEYVMNLSEETVWIDSGKQTASDPSTLQEGESLYVFHSTIATYSLPPQSPAFAVVRNIPMDAGCAQYHEVEAVSLENGQLKITTDNGGLILTADENTGLSFYGSDAAASLSDVQTGDYVMAWYSAVAESYPGQAYATHLMLLSAESQPTTDTLTRSELVMMMHKHAGKPVVNYAMNYSDVASDAEYAEAIRWATSEGYVGGCGDGTFCPDDTVSREELVTILWRYNGSPMLMDYTGLSQFSDVGEISQWAQPALAWAHQKGYITAVDGSRLDPQGDATHAMAESILNAK
;
A
#
# COMPACT_ATOMS: atom_id res chain seq x y z
N MET A 1 -35.26 73.38 35.65
CA MET A 1 -36.66 73.06 35.29
C MET A 1 -36.69 72.41 33.93
N LYS A 2 -37.45 71.30 33.82
CA LYS A 2 -38.24 70.81 32.65
C LYS A 2 -37.49 70.71 31.29
N LYS A 3 -37.15 69.49 30.86
CA LYS A 3 -37.98 68.45 30.18
C LYS A 3 -38.12 68.68 28.67
N LYS A 4 -37.57 67.70 27.92
CA LYS A 4 -38.12 66.91 26.80
C LYS A 4 -38.87 67.63 25.66
N LEU A 5 -38.53 67.26 24.42
CA LEU A 5 -39.36 66.68 23.33
C LEU A 5 -38.57 66.86 22.01
N THR A 6 -38.15 65.83 21.26
CA THR A 6 -38.86 64.83 20.41
C THR A 6 -39.56 65.41 19.17
N VAL A 7 -39.37 64.68 18.05
CA VAL A 7 -40.19 64.56 16.80
C VAL A 7 -39.61 65.30 15.57
N LEU A 8 -39.05 64.61 14.54
CA LEU A 8 -39.69 63.98 13.35
C LEU A 8 -40.39 65.07 12.46
N VAL A 9 -40.27 65.22 11.13
CA VAL A 9 -40.19 64.29 9.99
C VAL A 9 -39.86 65.08 8.69
N LEU A 10 -39.53 64.33 7.62
CA LEU A 10 -39.98 64.49 6.22
C LEU A 10 -39.11 65.25 5.17
N THR A 11 -38.58 64.42 4.24
CA THR A 11 -38.61 64.53 2.76
C THR A 11 -37.88 65.65 2.02
N GLY A 12 -37.01 65.21 1.09
CA GLY A 12 -36.60 65.98 -0.09
C GLY A 12 -35.65 65.16 -0.95
N ALA A 13 -36.20 64.41 -1.91
CA ALA A 13 -35.43 63.69 -2.93
C ALA A 13 -34.92 64.66 -4.00
N LEU A 14 -33.63 64.60 -4.34
CA LEU A 14 -33.12 65.11 -5.61
C LEU A 14 -32.02 64.17 -6.10
N ALA A 15 -32.29 63.52 -7.23
CA ALA A 15 -31.36 62.65 -7.93
C ALA A 15 -30.35 63.48 -8.72
N CYS A 16 -29.06 63.29 -8.44
CA CYS A 16 -27.97 63.66 -9.34
C CYS A 16 -27.03 62.46 -9.46
N THR A 17 -27.04 61.86 -10.65
CA THR A 17 -26.06 60.92 -11.16
C THR A 17 -24.64 61.49 -11.03
N MET A 18 -23.76 60.82 -10.30
CA MET A 18 -22.31 60.98 -10.46
C MET A 18 -21.62 59.62 -10.35
N ALA A 19 -20.72 59.40 -11.30
CA ALA A 19 -19.88 58.22 -11.43
C ALA A 19 -19.09 57.93 -10.15
N LEU A 20 -19.02 56.66 -9.76
CA LEU A 20 -18.08 56.17 -8.76
C LEU A 20 -16.67 56.20 -9.36
N PRO A 21 -15.68 56.83 -8.71
CA PRO A 21 -14.29 56.51 -8.96
C PRO A 21 -14.00 55.14 -8.34
N ALA A 22 -13.46 54.23 -9.14
CA ALA A 22 -12.89 52.98 -8.66
C ALA A 22 -11.75 53.30 -7.69
N MET A 23 -11.95 53.02 -6.40
CA MET A 23 -10.88 53.01 -5.41
C MET A 23 -10.09 51.71 -5.61
N ALA A 24 -8.85 51.84 -6.06
CA ALA A 24 -7.87 50.76 -6.03
C ALA A 24 -7.66 50.36 -4.57
N ALA A 25 -7.95 49.10 -4.24
CA ALA A 25 -7.57 48.52 -2.97
C ALA A 25 -6.05 48.35 -2.97
N ASP A 26 -5.38 49.02 -2.03
CA ASP A 26 -3.97 48.78 -1.71
C ASP A 26 -3.83 47.30 -1.31
N VAL A 27 -3.11 46.54 -2.14
CA VAL A 27 -2.70 45.17 -1.82
C VAL A 27 -1.62 45.29 -0.75
N THR A 28 -2.03 45.24 0.51
CA THR A 28 -1.09 45.02 1.61
C THR A 28 -0.53 43.61 1.44
N ALA A 29 0.74 43.52 1.09
CA ALA A 29 1.46 42.26 1.05
C ALA A 29 1.38 41.60 2.43
N VAL A 30 0.76 40.43 2.50
CA VAL A 30 0.82 39.57 3.68
C VAL A 30 2.27 39.14 3.85
N PRO A 31 2.92 39.39 5.00
CA PRO A 31 4.29 38.95 5.22
C PRO A 31 4.36 37.41 5.15
N ILE A 32 5.25 36.90 4.31
CA ILE A 32 5.50 35.48 3.99
C ILE A 32 6.25 34.79 5.15
N SER A 33 5.81 34.99 6.38
CA SER A 33 6.50 34.50 7.58
C SER A 33 5.57 33.96 8.65
N ALA A 34 4.35 33.55 8.28
CA ALA A 34 3.64 32.57 9.08
C ALA A 34 4.27 31.20 8.79
N PRO A 35 4.72 30.42 9.80
CA PRO A 35 5.05 29.03 9.56
C PRO A 35 3.79 28.37 8.99
N VAL A 36 3.92 27.78 7.81
CA VAL A 36 2.97 26.76 7.35
C VAL A 36 2.89 25.78 8.51
N SER A 37 1.69 25.65 9.10
CA SER A 37 1.42 24.51 9.96
C SER A 37 1.81 23.29 9.15
N THR A 38 2.81 22.56 9.61
CA THR A 38 3.10 21.22 9.13
C THR A 38 1.83 20.43 9.39
N GLU A 39 0.90 20.43 8.45
CA GLU A 39 -0.08 19.37 8.36
C GLU A 39 0.78 18.13 8.17
N GLU A 40 0.95 17.41 9.26
CA GLU A 40 1.49 16.07 9.27
C GLU A 40 0.73 15.32 8.17
N LEU A 41 1.43 14.99 7.08
CA LEU A 41 0.90 14.14 6.03
C LEU A 41 0.30 12.93 6.75
N ALA A 42 -1.02 12.80 6.72
CA ALA A 42 -1.68 11.67 7.34
C ALA A 42 -1.08 10.42 6.71
N ALA A 43 -0.39 9.62 7.53
CA ALA A 43 0.12 8.33 7.08
C ALA A 43 -1.04 7.54 6.47
N LEU A 44 -0.82 6.99 5.27
CA LEU A 44 -1.83 6.16 4.63
C LEU A 44 -2.02 4.91 5.49
N PRO A 45 -3.27 4.45 5.73
CA PRO A 45 -3.49 3.26 6.53
C PRO A 45 -2.89 2.03 5.83
N ASP A 46 -2.51 1.01 6.60
CA ASP A 46 -1.84 -0.19 6.05
C ASP A 46 -2.75 -0.98 5.10
N SER A 47 -4.07 -0.75 5.19
CA SER A 47 -5.05 -1.26 4.24
C SER A 47 -6.28 -0.35 4.13
N VAL A 48 -7.04 -0.53 3.05
CA VAL A 48 -8.34 0.12 2.82
C VAL A 48 -9.44 -0.92 2.96
N LEU A 49 -10.49 -0.56 3.72
CA LEU A 49 -11.67 -1.39 3.86
C LEU A 49 -12.70 -1.08 2.78
N TYR A 50 -12.95 -2.04 1.90
CA TYR A 50 -14.01 -2.03 0.91
C TYR A 50 -15.19 -2.90 1.36
N TYR A 51 -16.42 -2.42 1.17
CA TYR A 51 -17.63 -3.21 1.34
C TYR A 51 -18.45 -3.23 0.05
N GLY A 52 -18.82 -4.42 -0.42
CA GLY A 52 -19.63 -4.55 -1.63
C GLY A 52 -20.20 -5.95 -1.83
N THR A 53 -20.86 -6.12 -2.96
CA THR A 53 -21.48 -7.38 -3.38
C THR A 53 -20.70 -8.00 -4.53
N VAL A 54 -20.40 -9.29 -4.41
CA VAL A 54 -19.68 -10.07 -5.43
C VAL A 54 -20.56 -10.21 -6.68
N GLN A 55 -20.04 -9.79 -7.83
CA GLN A 55 -20.71 -9.87 -9.13
C GLN A 55 -20.17 -11.02 -9.98
N GLU A 56 -18.87 -11.29 -9.90
CA GLU A 56 -18.18 -12.33 -10.67
C GLU A 56 -17.07 -12.92 -9.82
N ILE A 57 -16.95 -14.25 -9.84
CA ILE A 57 -15.85 -14.99 -9.19
C ILE A 57 -15.01 -15.65 -10.28
N ARG A 58 -13.75 -15.25 -10.42
CA ARG A 58 -12.81 -15.97 -11.29
C ARG A 58 -11.95 -16.92 -10.48
N LYS A 59 -11.71 -18.07 -11.11
CA LYS A 59 -10.91 -19.15 -10.56
C LYS A 59 -9.84 -19.55 -11.55
N ASP A 60 -8.72 -20.04 -11.05
CA ASP A 60 -7.70 -20.68 -11.88
C ASP A 60 -8.09 -22.13 -12.25
N ALA A 61 -7.15 -22.85 -12.86
CA ALA A 61 -7.33 -24.23 -13.28
C ALA A 61 -7.50 -25.21 -12.11
N ASP A 62 -6.94 -24.88 -10.94
CA ASP A 62 -7.01 -25.70 -9.73
C ASP A 62 -8.26 -25.41 -8.89
N GLY A 63 -9.02 -24.37 -9.28
CA GLY A 63 -10.28 -23.98 -8.66
C GLY A 63 -10.12 -22.96 -7.53
N SER A 64 -8.91 -22.46 -7.30
CA SER A 64 -8.63 -21.38 -6.35
C SER A 64 -9.18 -20.06 -6.89
N ILE A 65 -9.77 -19.26 -6.01
CA ILE A 65 -10.32 -17.95 -6.40
C ILE A 65 -9.16 -16.98 -6.56
N THR A 66 -9.00 -16.43 -7.75
CA THR A 66 -7.93 -15.47 -8.09
C THR A 66 -8.44 -14.05 -8.23
N GLN A 67 -9.75 -13.87 -8.46
CA GLN A 67 -10.32 -12.54 -8.66
C GLN A 67 -11.79 -12.46 -8.23
N LEU A 68 -12.16 -11.36 -7.58
CA LEU A 68 -13.54 -10.99 -7.29
C LEU A 68 -13.87 -9.64 -7.92
N ARG A 69 -14.83 -9.62 -8.85
CA ARG A 69 -15.42 -8.35 -9.31
C ARG A 69 -16.55 -7.98 -8.37
N MET A 70 -16.47 -6.82 -7.75
CA MET A 70 -17.38 -6.39 -6.69
C MET A 70 -17.96 -5.01 -6.98
N THR A 71 -19.19 -4.78 -6.52
CA THR A 71 -19.86 -3.47 -6.65
C THR A 71 -20.35 -2.97 -5.30
N SER A 72 -20.27 -1.66 -5.13
CA SER A 72 -20.71 -0.95 -3.93
C SER A 72 -21.37 0.37 -4.34
N GLU A 73 -22.51 0.70 -3.71
CA GLU A 73 -23.12 2.02 -3.90
C GLU A 73 -22.23 3.15 -3.39
N ARG A 74 -21.44 2.88 -2.34
CA ARG A 74 -20.57 3.87 -1.70
C ARG A 74 -19.19 3.95 -2.35
N TYR A 75 -18.60 2.80 -2.67
CA TYR A 75 -17.20 2.72 -3.10
C TYR A 75 -17.03 2.45 -4.59
N GLY A 76 -18.12 2.29 -5.34
CA GLY A 76 -18.09 1.97 -6.76
C GLY A 76 -17.72 0.52 -7.03
N GLU A 77 -17.31 0.25 -8.26
CA GLU A 77 -16.91 -1.08 -8.72
C GLU A 77 -15.41 -1.29 -8.56
N TYR A 78 -15.02 -2.45 -8.05
CA TYR A 78 -13.62 -2.84 -7.85
C TYR A 78 -13.40 -4.27 -8.32
N VAL A 79 -12.16 -4.55 -8.68
CA VAL A 79 -11.66 -5.90 -8.90
C VAL A 79 -10.64 -6.21 -7.83
N MET A 80 -10.95 -7.17 -6.98
CA MET A 80 -10.02 -7.63 -5.95
C MET A 80 -9.23 -8.79 -6.51
N ASN A 81 -7.90 -8.69 -6.49
CA ASN A 81 -6.98 -9.75 -6.87
C ASN A 81 -6.59 -10.55 -5.62
N LEU A 82 -6.75 -11.86 -5.68
CA LEU A 82 -6.54 -12.75 -4.54
C LEU A 82 -5.36 -13.67 -4.83
N SER A 83 -4.57 -13.93 -3.79
CA SER A 83 -3.43 -14.84 -3.79
C SER A 83 -3.61 -15.90 -2.69
N GLU A 84 -2.65 -16.81 -2.59
CA GLU A 84 -2.59 -17.78 -1.48
C GLU A 84 -2.41 -17.09 -0.10
N GLU A 85 -1.93 -15.84 -0.10
CA GLU A 85 -1.73 -15.02 1.10
C GLU A 85 -3.03 -14.35 1.57
N THR A 86 -4.04 -14.24 0.69
CA THR A 86 -5.32 -13.62 1.04
C THR A 86 -6.02 -14.45 2.12
N VAL A 87 -6.20 -13.88 3.31
CA VAL A 87 -6.90 -14.57 4.40
C VAL A 87 -8.41 -14.46 4.25
N TRP A 88 -9.12 -15.54 4.59
CA TRP A 88 -10.57 -15.63 4.50
C TRP A 88 -11.15 -15.80 5.90
N ILE A 89 -11.98 -14.87 6.34
CA ILE A 89 -12.41 -14.76 7.73
C ILE A 89 -13.92 -14.93 7.84
N ASP A 90 -14.36 -15.85 8.69
CA ASP A 90 -15.73 -15.90 9.19
C ASP A 90 -15.78 -15.04 10.45
N SER A 91 -16.25 -13.79 10.28
CA SER A 91 -16.25 -12.79 11.35
C SER A 91 -17.18 -13.15 12.49
N GLY A 92 -18.28 -13.87 12.20
CA GLY A 92 -19.27 -14.27 13.19
C GLY A 92 -18.80 -15.43 14.07
N LYS A 93 -18.03 -16.36 13.50
CA LYS A 93 -17.46 -17.50 14.22
C LYS A 93 -16.05 -17.26 14.76
N GLN A 94 -15.39 -16.16 14.37
CA GLN A 94 -14.00 -15.86 14.71
C GLN A 94 -13.04 -16.97 14.24
N THR A 95 -13.23 -17.47 13.02
CA THR A 95 -12.46 -18.59 12.44
C THR A 95 -12.12 -18.31 10.98
N ALA A 96 -11.25 -19.13 10.39
CA ALA A 96 -11.04 -19.12 8.94
C ALA A 96 -12.33 -19.52 8.20
N SER A 97 -12.61 -18.83 7.09
CA SER A 97 -13.71 -19.13 6.18
C SER A 97 -13.21 -19.93 4.99
N ASP A 98 -14.00 -20.88 4.51
CA ASP A 98 -13.67 -21.65 3.32
C ASP A 98 -14.05 -20.85 2.04
N PRO A 99 -13.07 -20.43 1.21
CA PRO A 99 -13.33 -19.67 -0.01
C PRO A 99 -14.18 -20.42 -1.03
N SER A 100 -14.12 -21.76 -1.04
CA SER A 100 -14.87 -22.58 -2.01
C SER A 100 -16.39 -22.45 -1.87
N THR A 101 -16.84 -21.98 -0.70
CA THR A 101 -18.25 -21.78 -0.38
C THR A 101 -18.82 -20.43 -0.84
N LEU A 102 -17.98 -19.53 -1.37
CA LEU A 102 -18.42 -18.21 -1.84
C LEU A 102 -19.30 -18.31 -3.08
N GLN A 103 -20.39 -17.53 -3.08
CA GLN A 103 -21.33 -17.40 -4.18
C GLN A 103 -21.43 -15.96 -4.69
N GLU A 104 -21.70 -15.80 -5.98
CA GLU A 104 -22.09 -14.52 -6.56
C GLU A 104 -23.37 -13.99 -5.90
N GLY A 105 -23.42 -12.68 -5.67
CA GLY A 105 -24.50 -12.02 -4.93
C GLY A 105 -24.29 -11.93 -3.43
N GLU A 106 -23.26 -12.57 -2.86
CA GLU A 106 -22.88 -12.36 -1.46
C GLU A 106 -22.27 -10.98 -1.23
N SER A 107 -22.66 -10.33 -0.12
CA SER A 107 -22.03 -9.10 0.35
C SER A 107 -20.94 -9.42 1.39
N LEU A 108 -19.77 -8.83 1.23
CA LEU A 108 -18.61 -9.07 2.08
C LEU A 108 -17.74 -7.82 2.19
N TYR A 109 -16.78 -7.86 3.11
CA TYR A 109 -15.77 -6.83 3.28
C TYR A 109 -14.42 -7.34 2.76
N VAL A 110 -13.63 -6.46 2.19
CA VAL A 110 -12.27 -6.74 1.73
C VAL A 110 -11.33 -5.68 2.28
N PHE A 111 -10.29 -6.09 3.00
CA PHE A 111 -9.13 -5.25 3.26
C PHE A 111 -8.18 -5.40 2.08
N HIS A 112 -7.84 -4.31 1.43
CA HIS A 112 -7.03 -4.28 0.21
C HIS A 112 -5.98 -3.18 0.26
N SER A 113 -5.02 -3.22 -0.65
CA SER A 113 -3.97 -2.19 -0.74
C SER A 113 -4.55 -0.77 -0.89
N THR A 114 -3.88 0.21 -0.29
CA THR A 114 -4.14 1.64 -0.54
C THR A 114 -3.80 2.06 -1.97
N ILE A 115 -2.98 1.26 -2.66
CA ILE A 115 -2.59 1.43 -4.05
C ILE A 115 -3.47 0.52 -4.92
N ALA A 116 -4.13 1.11 -5.91
CA ALA A 116 -4.95 0.40 -6.88
C ALA A 116 -4.60 0.84 -8.30
N THR A 117 -4.87 -0.02 -9.29
CA THR A 117 -4.63 0.31 -10.69
C THR A 117 -5.57 1.42 -11.18
N TYR A 118 -5.11 2.21 -12.16
CA TYR A 118 -5.95 3.20 -12.84
C TYR A 118 -6.92 2.61 -13.89
N SER A 119 -7.14 1.29 -13.90
CA SER A 119 -8.11 0.67 -14.81
C SER A 119 -9.55 0.97 -14.42
N LEU A 120 -10.49 0.64 -15.32
CA LEU A 120 -11.92 0.74 -15.06
C LEU A 120 -12.59 -0.63 -15.25
N PRO A 121 -13.03 -1.31 -14.17
CA PRO A 121 -12.89 -0.92 -12.76
C PRO A 121 -11.44 -0.98 -12.24
N PRO A 122 -11.09 -0.20 -11.18
CA PRO A 122 -9.81 -0.29 -10.50
C PRO A 122 -9.58 -1.69 -9.94
N GLN A 123 -8.32 -2.13 -9.92
CA GLN A 123 -7.93 -3.42 -9.36
C GLN A 123 -6.98 -3.23 -8.18
N SER A 124 -7.11 -4.05 -7.16
CA SER A 124 -6.26 -4.01 -5.96
C SER A 124 -5.99 -5.41 -5.42
N PRO A 125 -4.77 -5.70 -4.93
CA PRO A 125 -4.51 -6.88 -4.11
C PRO A 125 -5.40 -6.88 -2.86
N ALA A 126 -6.00 -8.03 -2.56
CA ALA A 126 -6.81 -8.26 -1.36
C ALA A 126 -5.98 -8.97 -0.29
N PHE A 127 -5.91 -8.38 0.90
CA PHE A 127 -5.20 -8.93 2.05
C PHE A 127 -6.11 -9.82 2.88
N ALA A 128 -7.35 -9.38 3.12
CA ALA A 128 -8.33 -10.16 3.87
C ALA A 128 -9.74 -10.04 3.28
N VAL A 129 -10.43 -11.17 3.16
CA VAL A 129 -11.84 -11.26 2.79
C VAL A 129 -12.65 -11.65 4.03
N VAL A 130 -13.52 -10.76 4.49
CA VAL A 130 -14.29 -10.93 5.72
C VAL A 130 -15.77 -11.17 5.41
N ARG A 131 -16.28 -12.32 5.86
CA ARG A 131 -17.62 -12.84 5.59
C ARG A 131 -18.40 -13.07 6.89
N ASN A 132 -19.70 -13.34 6.76
CA ASN A 132 -20.58 -13.76 7.85
C ASN A 132 -20.59 -12.82 9.08
N ILE A 133 -20.74 -11.51 8.85
CA ILE A 133 -20.70 -10.50 9.92
C ILE A 133 -22.08 -10.44 10.61
N PRO A 134 -22.15 -10.64 11.93
CA PRO A 134 -23.40 -10.52 12.69
C PRO A 134 -23.98 -9.10 12.63
N MET A 135 -25.30 -8.97 12.70
CA MET A 135 -25.98 -7.66 12.65
C MET A 135 -25.64 -6.74 13.83
N ASP A 136 -25.23 -7.31 14.96
CA ASP A 136 -24.96 -6.64 16.23
C ASP A 136 -23.46 -6.58 16.56
N ALA A 137 -22.59 -6.99 15.64
CA ALA A 137 -21.14 -6.99 15.83
C ALA A 137 -20.43 -6.20 14.72
N GLY A 138 -19.29 -5.61 15.07
CA GLY A 138 -18.38 -5.03 14.09
C GLY A 138 -17.73 -6.12 13.23
N CYS A 139 -17.34 -5.75 12.02
CA CYS A 139 -16.46 -6.56 11.19
C CYS A 139 -15.11 -6.74 11.90
N ALA A 140 -14.52 -7.93 11.81
CA ALA A 140 -13.11 -8.13 12.15
C ALA A 140 -12.24 -7.13 11.37
N GLN A 141 -11.25 -6.53 12.03
CA GLN A 141 -10.37 -5.52 11.46
C GLN A 141 -8.98 -6.11 11.20
N TYR A 142 -8.38 -5.73 10.08
CA TYR A 142 -7.08 -6.20 9.63
C TYR A 142 -6.01 -5.19 10.01
N HIS A 143 -4.98 -5.62 10.76
CA HIS A 143 -3.96 -4.73 11.32
C HIS A 143 -2.56 -5.30 11.22
N GLU A 144 -1.59 -4.43 10.93
CA GLU A 144 -0.17 -4.70 11.14
C GLU A 144 0.19 -4.49 12.61
N VAL A 145 1.10 -5.31 13.12
CA VAL A 145 1.66 -5.17 14.45
C VAL A 145 2.96 -4.37 14.36
N GLU A 146 2.88 -3.05 14.48
CA GLU A 146 4.05 -2.17 14.39
C GLU A 146 4.91 -2.21 15.65
N ALA A 147 4.28 -2.31 16.81
CA ALA A 147 4.95 -2.41 18.10
C ALA A 147 4.11 -3.18 19.10
N VAL A 148 4.79 -3.96 19.96
CA VAL A 148 4.15 -4.66 21.07
C VAL A 148 4.81 -4.32 22.40
N SER A 149 4.00 -4.20 23.44
CA SER A 149 4.47 -4.18 24.83
C SER A 149 3.58 -5.07 25.69
N LEU A 150 4.18 -6.07 26.33
CA LEU A 150 3.49 -6.96 27.25
C LEU A 150 3.95 -6.67 28.69
N GLU A 151 3.10 -6.01 29.46
CA GLU A 151 3.37 -5.66 30.85
C GLU A 151 2.21 -6.07 31.74
N ASN A 152 2.50 -6.74 32.86
CA ASN A 152 1.49 -7.15 33.86
C ASN A 152 0.31 -7.95 33.27
N GLY A 153 0.55 -8.78 32.24
CA GLY A 153 -0.48 -9.60 31.60
C GLY A 153 -1.37 -8.84 30.61
N GLN A 154 -1.06 -7.57 30.33
CA GLN A 154 -1.74 -6.77 29.33
C GLN A 154 -0.79 -6.55 28.14
N LEU A 155 -1.20 -7.02 26.97
CA LEU A 155 -0.56 -6.75 25.70
C LEU A 155 -1.12 -5.45 25.12
N LYS A 156 -0.25 -4.54 24.71
CA LYS A 156 -0.59 -3.39 23.88
C LYS A 156 0.08 -3.55 22.52
N ILE A 157 -0.70 -3.32 21.48
CA ILE A 157 -0.31 -3.43 20.08
C ILE A 157 -0.52 -2.06 19.45
N THR A 158 0.51 -1.50 18.83
CA THR A 158 0.43 -0.29 18.00
C THR A 158 0.19 -0.69 16.55
N THR A 159 -0.78 -0.06 15.90
CA THR A 159 -1.20 -0.29 14.50
C THR A 159 -1.68 1.02 13.87
N ASP A 160 -1.95 0.99 12.57
CA ASP A 160 -2.52 2.07 11.77
C ASP A 160 -1.61 3.31 11.77
N ASN A 161 -0.32 3.08 11.55
CA ASN A 161 0.78 4.03 11.59
C ASN A 161 0.84 4.80 12.91
N GLY A 162 0.77 4.07 14.03
CA GLY A 162 0.68 4.64 15.36
C GLY A 162 -0.67 5.26 15.71
N GLY A 163 -1.66 5.21 14.81
CA GLY A 163 -2.97 5.82 14.97
C GLY A 163 -3.90 5.09 15.95
N LEU A 164 -3.65 3.80 16.20
CA LEU A 164 -4.48 2.96 17.06
C LEU A 164 -3.61 2.10 17.99
N ILE A 165 -4.04 2.02 19.26
CA ILE A 165 -3.51 1.07 20.23
C ILE A 165 -4.60 0.05 20.56
N LEU A 166 -4.36 -1.21 20.21
CA LEU A 166 -5.18 -2.34 20.63
C LEU A 166 -4.64 -2.90 21.94
N THR A 167 -5.54 -3.14 22.89
CA THR A 167 -5.22 -3.77 24.17
C THR A 167 -5.84 -5.17 24.24
N ALA A 168 -5.05 -6.16 24.62
CA ALA A 168 -5.49 -7.53 24.86
C ALA A 168 -4.98 -8.03 26.23
N ASP A 169 -5.77 -8.86 26.89
CA ASP A 169 -5.44 -9.44 28.20
C ASP A 169 -5.93 -10.90 28.30
N GLU A 170 -5.95 -11.44 29.52
CA GLU A 170 -6.40 -12.82 29.80
C GLU A 170 -7.86 -13.12 29.40
N ASN A 171 -8.69 -12.10 29.17
CA ASN A 171 -10.06 -12.24 28.72
C ASN A 171 -10.22 -12.12 27.20
N THR A 172 -9.15 -11.76 26.49
CA THR A 172 -9.14 -11.68 25.03
C THR A 172 -9.02 -13.09 24.46
N GLY A 173 -9.96 -13.48 23.59
CA GLY A 173 -9.85 -14.73 22.84
C GLY A 173 -8.64 -14.68 21.90
N LEU A 174 -7.90 -15.79 21.79
CA LEU A 174 -6.71 -15.88 20.95
C LEU A 174 -6.79 -17.14 20.09
N SER A 175 -6.44 -17.01 18.81
CA SER A 175 -6.35 -18.14 17.89
C SER A 175 -5.30 -17.89 16.81
N PHE A 176 -4.77 -18.96 16.22
CA PHE A 176 -4.04 -18.86 14.96
C PHE A 176 -4.99 -19.01 13.78
N TYR A 177 -4.72 -18.30 12.69
CA TYR A 177 -5.46 -18.49 11.44
C TYR A 177 -5.28 -19.92 10.91
N GLY A 178 -6.39 -20.58 10.59
CA GLY A 178 -6.40 -21.92 10.00
C GLY A 178 -5.84 -23.05 10.88
N SER A 179 -5.63 -22.82 12.18
CA SER A 179 -4.97 -23.78 13.07
C SER A 179 -5.70 -23.94 14.40
N ASP A 180 -5.75 -25.18 14.89
CA ASP A 180 -6.29 -25.52 16.22
C ASP A 180 -5.25 -25.38 17.35
N ALA A 181 -4.04 -24.90 17.03
CA ALA A 181 -3.02 -24.67 18.05
C ALA A 181 -3.44 -23.55 19.02
N ALA A 182 -3.14 -23.73 20.30
CA ALA A 182 -3.41 -22.71 21.30
C ALA A 182 -2.46 -21.52 21.11
N ALA A 183 -3.04 -20.32 20.97
CA ALA A 183 -2.31 -19.06 20.89
C ALA A 183 -2.22 -18.38 22.26
N SER A 184 -1.22 -17.53 22.42
CA SER A 184 -0.93 -16.75 23.64
C SER A 184 -0.55 -15.31 23.30
N LEU A 185 -0.66 -14.41 24.27
CA LEU A 185 -0.30 -13.00 24.08
C LEU A 185 1.18 -12.80 23.71
N SER A 186 2.05 -13.74 24.12
CA SER A 186 3.49 -13.71 23.77
C SER A 186 3.79 -14.16 22.35
N ASP A 187 2.83 -14.73 21.63
CA ASP A 187 3.00 -15.14 20.23
C ASP A 187 2.84 -13.96 19.27
N VAL A 188 2.31 -12.82 19.73
CA VAL A 188 2.18 -11.60 18.94
C VAL A 188 3.51 -10.85 18.93
N GLN A 189 4.09 -10.66 17.75
CA GLN A 189 5.38 -10.00 17.55
C GLN A 189 5.28 -8.82 16.59
N THR A 190 6.21 -7.88 16.71
CA THR A 190 6.36 -6.78 15.74
C THR A 190 6.63 -7.34 14.34
N GLY A 191 5.90 -6.81 13.35
CA GLY A 191 5.91 -7.26 11.96
C GLY A 191 4.83 -8.31 11.64
N ASP A 192 4.14 -8.84 12.66
CA ASP A 192 3.01 -9.74 12.41
C ASP A 192 1.79 -8.99 11.88
N TYR A 193 0.83 -9.72 11.32
CA TYR A 193 -0.53 -9.20 11.10
C TYR A 193 -1.56 -9.97 11.90
N VAL A 194 -2.62 -9.26 12.30
CA VAL A 194 -3.72 -9.81 13.09
C VAL A 194 -5.07 -9.43 12.50
N MET A 195 -6.05 -10.33 12.66
CA MET A 195 -7.45 -9.94 12.64
C MET A 195 -7.90 -9.64 14.07
N ALA A 196 -8.42 -8.44 14.30
CA ALA A 196 -8.87 -7.98 15.61
C ALA A 196 -10.38 -7.74 15.64
N TRP A 197 -11.04 -8.23 16.68
CA TRP A 197 -12.43 -7.89 16.99
C TRP A 197 -12.47 -6.90 18.14
N TYR A 198 -13.04 -5.72 17.91
CA TYR A 198 -13.30 -4.72 18.93
C TYR A 198 -14.53 -3.89 18.53
N SER A 199 -15.21 -3.30 19.52
CA SER A 199 -16.51 -2.64 19.31
C SER A 199 -16.47 -1.11 19.40
N ALA A 200 -15.53 -0.56 20.17
CA ALA A 200 -15.41 0.87 20.37
C ALA A 200 -13.94 1.29 20.35
N VAL A 201 -13.67 2.39 19.65
CA VAL A 201 -12.38 3.09 19.67
C VAL A 201 -12.59 4.39 20.43
N ALA A 202 -11.78 4.64 21.45
CA ALA A 202 -11.80 5.90 22.19
C ALA A 202 -11.40 7.07 21.27
N GLU A 203 -12.08 8.21 21.40
CA GLU A 203 -11.80 9.45 20.65
C GLU A 203 -10.53 10.19 21.18
N SER A 204 -9.47 9.44 21.45
CA SER A 204 -8.13 9.95 21.77
C SER A 204 -7.19 9.81 20.58
N TYR A 205 -6.02 10.45 20.63
CA TYR A 205 -4.93 10.17 19.70
C TYR A 205 -3.66 9.74 20.47
N PRO A 206 -3.11 8.53 20.22
CA PRO A 206 -3.71 7.45 19.41
C PRO A 206 -5.10 7.02 19.89
N GLY A 207 -5.91 6.50 18.98
CA GLY A 207 -7.16 5.83 19.32
C GLY A 207 -6.88 4.62 20.19
N GLN A 208 -7.82 4.21 21.04
CA GLN A 208 -7.63 3.05 21.91
C GLN A 208 -8.84 2.13 21.85
N ALA A 209 -8.59 0.83 21.68
CA ALA A 209 -9.63 -0.19 21.71
C ALA A 209 -9.19 -1.43 22.50
N TYR A 210 -10.17 -2.13 23.07
CA TYR A 210 -9.97 -3.40 23.74
C TYR A 210 -10.41 -4.52 22.80
N ALA A 211 -9.48 -5.42 22.47
CA ALA A 211 -9.75 -6.56 21.63
C ALA A 211 -10.52 -7.63 22.42
N THR A 212 -11.66 -8.05 21.88
CA THR A 212 -12.42 -9.20 22.40
C THR A 212 -11.85 -10.50 21.85
N HIS A 213 -11.27 -10.48 20.65
CA HIS A 213 -10.55 -11.59 20.06
C HIS A 213 -9.41 -11.08 19.16
N LEU A 214 -8.28 -11.77 19.17
CA LEU A 214 -7.20 -11.60 18.20
C LEU A 214 -6.94 -12.94 17.51
N MET A 215 -6.92 -12.91 16.18
CA MET A 215 -6.47 -14.03 15.37
C MET A 215 -5.14 -13.67 14.72
N LEU A 216 -4.10 -14.42 15.08
CA LEU A 216 -2.74 -14.22 14.58
C LEU A 216 -2.63 -14.85 13.19
N LEU A 217 -2.14 -14.08 12.23
CA LEU A 217 -1.95 -14.52 10.85
C LEU A 217 -0.53 -15.09 10.70
N SER A 218 -0.41 -16.28 10.12
CA SER A 218 0.89 -16.91 9.82
C SER A 218 1.71 -16.01 8.89
N ALA A 219 3.04 -16.06 8.97
CA ALA A 219 3.93 -15.35 8.05
C ALA A 219 3.64 -15.63 6.56
N GLU A 220 3.13 -16.82 6.24
CA GLU A 220 2.71 -17.21 4.88
C GLU A 220 1.35 -16.61 4.44
N SER A 221 0.59 -16.04 5.38
CA SER A 221 -0.74 -15.44 5.17
C SER A 221 -0.75 -13.93 5.45
N GLN A 222 0.45 -13.36 5.57
CA GLN A 222 0.65 -11.92 5.68
C GLN A 222 0.80 -11.38 4.26
N PRO A 223 0.14 -10.27 3.91
CA PRO A 223 0.23 -9.66 2.60
C PRO A 223 1.68 -9.34 2.37
N THR A 224 2.24 -9.88 1.30
CA THR A 224 3.48 -9.36 0.77
C THR A 224 3.18 -7.99 0.17
N THR A 225 3.13 -6.96 1.03
CA THR A 225 3.33 -5.57 0.61
C THR A 225 4.74 -5.35 0.09
N ASP A 226 5.59 -6.39 0.09
CA ASP A 226 6.92 -6.38 -0.50
C ASP A 226 6.88 -6.44 -2.04
N THR A 227 5.89 -5.84 -2.72
CA THR A 227 6.02 -5.55 -4.16
C THR A 227 6.88 -4.31 -4.31
N LEU A 228 7.94 -4.39 -5.10
CA LEU A 228 8.86 -3.28 -5.32
C LEU A 228 8.41 -2.42 -6.49
N THR A 229 8.10 -1.15 -6.24
CA THR A 229 7.84 -0.18 -7.33
C THR A 229 9.14 0.27 -8.00
N ARG A 230 9.01 0.81 -9.22
CA ARG A 230 10.14 1.33 -9.99
C ARG A 230 10.86 2.47 -9.28
N SER A 231 10.12 3.36 -8.63
CA SER A 231 10.70 4.46 -7.86
C SER A 231 11.45 3.96 -6.62
N GLU A 232 10.91 2.98 -5.89
CA GLU A 232 11.54 2.37 -4.72
C GLU A 232 12.85 1.67 -5.09
N LEU A 233 12.86 0.85 -6.15
CA LEU A 233 14.08 0.20 -6.63
C LEU A 233 15.18 1.23 -6.91
N VAL A 234 14.84 2.32 -7.60
CA VAL A 234 15.80 3.36 -7.95
C VAL A 234 16.26 4.15 -6.72
N MET A 235 15.37 4.40 -5.75
CA MET A 235 15.75 5.01 -4.47
C MET A 235 16.70 4.12 -3.66
N MET A 236 16.48 2.80 -3.65
CA MET A 236 17.38 1.84 -3.01
C MET A 236 18.77 1.86 -3.66
N MET A 237 18.84 1.83 -5.00
CA MET A 237 20.09 1.94 -5.75
C MET A 237 20.81 3.27 -5.48
N HIS A 238 20.07 4.39 -5.47
CA HIS A 238 20.62 5.71 -5.22
C HIS A 238 21.18 5.82 -3.81
N LYS A 239 20.46 5.31 -2.80
CA LYS A 239 20.94 5.20 -1.43
C LYS A 239 22.20 4.34 -1.34
N HIS A 240 22.21 3.17 -1.98
CA HIS A 240 23.38 2.29 -2.04
C HIS A 240 24.60 2.97 -2.69
N ALA A 241 24.38 3.78 -3.72
CA ALA A 241 25.42 4.57 -4.40
C ALA A 241 25.91 5.80 -3.61
N GLY A 242 25.35 6.08 -2.43
CA GLY A 242 25.71 7.25 -1.62
C GLY A 242 24.98 8.54 -2.01
N LYS A 243 23.82 8.43 -2.65
CA LYS A 243 22.93 9.52 -3.10
C LYS A 243 23.64 10.57 -3.97
N PRO A 244 24.28 10.17 -5.09
CA PRO A 244 24.91 11.10 -6.01
C PRO A 244 23.91 12.09 -6.60
N VAL A 245 24.33 13.34 -6.76
CA VAL A 245 23.52 14.39 -7.41
C VAL A 245 24.08 14.66 -8.79
N VAL A 246 23.22 14.66 -9.80
CA VAL A 246 23.64 14.85 -11.20
C VAL A 246 22.93 16.05 -11.82
N ASN A 247 23.61 16.70 -12.77
CA ASN A 247 23.00 17.73 -13.60
C ASN A 247 22.59 17.12 -14.95
N TYR A 248 21.45 16.43 -14.96
CA TYR A 248 20.89 15.76 -16.12
C TYR A 248 19.46 16.25 -16.38
N ALA A 249 19.17 16.56 -17.65
CA ALA A 249 17.82 16.98 -18.07
C ALA A 249 16.91 15.76 -18.17
N MET A 250 16.10 15.54 -17.12
CA MET A 250 15.09 14.50 -17.06
C MET A 250 13.74 15.07 -17.55
N ASN A 251 13.17 14.45 -18.58
CA ASN A 251 11.95 14.92 -19.25
C ASN A 251 10.78 13.93 -19.08
N TYR A 252 10.63 13.33 -17.90
CA TYR A 252 9.49 12.48 -17.59
C TYR A 252 8.30 13.34 -17.13
N SER A 253 7.15 13.21 -17.79
CA SER A 253 5.96 14.03 -17.49
C SER A 253 5.25 13.65 -16.19
N ASP A 254 5.51 12.44 -15.71
CA ASP A 254 4.94 11.83 -14.50
C ASP A 254 5.90 11.86 -13.30
N VAL A 255 7.02 12.58 -13.40
CA VAL A 255 7.96 12.78 -12.29
C VAL A 255 8.02 14.26 -11.95
N ALA A 256 7.35 14.65 -10.86
CA ALA A 256 7.43 16.02 -10.34
C ALA A 256 8.87 16.32 -9.89
N SER A 257 9.34 17.54 -10.15
CA SER A 257 10.73 17.93 -9.87
C SER A 257 11.11 17.92 -8.39
N ASP A 258 10.12 17.97 -7.52
CA ASP A 258 10.20 18.00 -6.05
C ASP A 258 9.78 16.68 -5.39
N ALA A 259 9.42 15.65 -6.16
CA ALA A 259 9.16 14.32 -5.63
C ALA A 259 10.42 13.71 -4.98
N GLU A 260 10.26 12.94 -3.90
CA GLU A 260 11.38 12.40 -3.12
C GLU A 260 12.29 11.48 -3.96
N TYR A 261 11.72 10.77 -4.93
CA TYR A 261 12.43 9.89 -5.86
C TYR A 261 13.02 10.63 -7.08
N ALA A 262 12.72 11.92 -7.29
CA ALA A 262 13.06 12.61 -8.53
C ALA A 262 14.57 12.66 -8.81
N GLU A 263 15.39 12.90 -7.77
CA GLU A 263 16.85 12.91 -7.93
C GLU A 263 17.41 11.50 -8.17
N ALA A 264 16.82 10.49 -7.53
CA ALA A 264 17.22 9.10 -7.72
C ALA A 264 16.95 8.65 -9.17
N ILE A 265 15.77 8.96 -9.71
CA ILE A 265 15.41 8.70 -11.10
C ILE A 265 16.35 9.45 -12.04
N ARG A 266 16.57 10.75 -11.80
CA ARG A 266 17.47 11.56 -12.62
C ARG A 266 18.86 10.95 -12.71
N TRP A 267 19.43 10.55 -11.58
CA TRP A 267 20.72 9.88 -11.53
C TRP A 267 20.69 8.55 -12.29
N ALA A 268 19.75 7.66 -11.99
CA ALA A 268 19.72 6.32 -12.59
C ALA A 268 19.47 6.37 -14.11
N THR A 269 18.68 7.32 -14.59
CA THR A 269 18.51 7.58 -16.03
C THR A 269 19.78 8.15 -16.66
N SER A 270 20.47 9.07 -15.97
CA SER A 270 21.71 9.67 -16.49
C SER A 270 22.84 8.64 -16.68
N GLU A 271 22.89 7.65 -15.80
CA GLU A 271 23.84 6.54 -15.85
C GLU A 271 23.41 5.42 -16.81
N GLY A 272 22.18 5.46 -17.31
CA GLY A 272 21.63 4.45 -18.22
C GLY A 272 21.24 3.12 -17.56
N TYR A 273 21.07 3.10 -16.23
CA TYR A 273 20.60 1.90 -15.53
C TYR A 273 19.12 1.62 -15.82
N VAL A 274 18.32 2.69 -15.88
CA VAL A 274 16.88 2.64 -16.12
C VAL A 274 16.48 3.55 -17.29
N GLY A 275 15.38 3.19 -17.95
CA GLY A 275 14.72 3.98 -18.98
C GLY A 275 13.24 4.19 -18.65
N GLY A 276 12.58 5.02 -19.45
CA GLY A 276 11.13 5.25 -19.30
C GLY A 276 10.30 4.09 -19.84
N CYS A 277 9.03 4.04 -19.45
CA CYS A 277 8.06 3.03 -19.88
C CYS A 277 7.48 3.30 -21.29
N GLY A 278 7.75 4.48 -21.87
CA GLY A 278 7.22 4.92 -23.17
C GLY A 278 6.72 6.35 -23.09
N ASP A 279 6.33 6.96 -24.21
CA ASP A 279 5.56 8.22 -24.29
C ASP A 279 6.02 9.43 -23.45
N GLY A 280 7.26 9.43 -22.98
CA GLY A 280 7.80 10.47 -22.10
C GLY A 280 7.48 10.27 -20.62
N THR A 281 7.16 9.05 -20.16
CA THR A 281 6.89 8.71 -18.75
C THR A 281 7.93 7.74 -18.16
N PHE A 282 8.08 7.77 -16.84
CA PHE A 282 8.95 6.87 -16.07
C PHE A 282 8.19 5.70 -15.45
N CYS A 283 6.92 5.90 -15.13
CA CYS A 283 6.03 5.02 -14.38
C CYS A 283 6.57 4.72 -12.97
N PRO A 284 6.64 5.72 -12.06
CA PRO A 284 7.29 5.56 -10.75
C PRO A 284 6.58 4.57 -9.81
N ASP A 285 5.25 4.46 -9.94
CA ASP A 285 4.40 3.67 -9.04
C ASP A 285 4.09 2.27 -9.60
N ASP A 286 4.54 1.97 -10.82
CA ASP A 286 4.39 0.63 -11.40
C ASP A 286 5.30 -0.36 -10.68
N THR A 287 4.81 -1.58 -10.47
CA THR A 287 5.60 -2.69 -9.93
C THR A 287 6.69 -3.11 -10.91
N VAL A 288 7.81 -3.58 -10.38
CA VAL A 288 8.93 -4.09 -11.16
C VAL A 288 8.82 -5.60 -11.26
N SER A 289 8.87 -6.15 -12.47
CA SER A 289 8.96 -7.61 -12.64
C SER A 289 10.35 -8.14 -12.23
N ARG A 290 10.42 -9.43 -11.88
CA ARG A 290 11.67 -10.09 -11.47
C ARG A 290 12.76 -9.97 -12.54
N GLU A 291 12.41 -10.11 -13.81
CA GLU A 291 13.35 -9.96 -14.93
C GLU A 291 13.82 -8.51 -15.15
N GLU A 292 12.97 -7.53 -14.89
CA GLU A 292 13.33 -6.10 -14.91
C GLU A 292 14.27 -5.74 -13.76
N LEU A 293 13.95 -6.16 -12.53
CA LEU A 293 14.77 -5.93 -11.34
C LEU A 293 16.19 -6.45 -11.58
N VAL A 294 16.31 -7.69 -12.02
CA VAL A 294 17.60 -8.34 -12.26
C VAL A 294 18.36 -7.63 -13.37
N THR A 295 17.67 -7.20 -14.43
CA THR A 295 18.30 -6.48 -15.54
C THR A 295 18.81 -5.10 -15.13
N ILE A 296 18.05 -4.36 -14.33
CA ILE A 296 18.45 -3.05 -13.81
C ILE A 296 19.67 -3.20 -12.91
N LEU A 297 19.67 -4.16 -11.97
CA LEU A 297 20.79 -4.39 -11.07
C LEU A 297 22.01 -4.99 -11.78
N TRP A 298 21.82 -5.78 -12.84
CA TRP A 298 22.90 -6.24 -13.71
C TRP A 298 23.59 -5.07 -14.42
N ARG A 299 22.83 -4.09 -14.95
CA ARG A 299 23.40 -2.85 -15.52
C ARG A 299 24.12 -2.03 -14.47
N TYR A 300 23.52 -1.87 -13.29
CA TYR A 300 24.12 -1.19 -12.16
C TYR A 300 25.48 -1.80 -11.77
N ASN A 301 25.63 -3.12 -11.90
CA ASN A 301 26.86 -3.83 -11.63
C ASN A 301 27.84 -3.88 -12.83
N GLY A 302 27.64 -3.04 -13.84
CA GLY A 302 28.51 -2.91 -15.00
C GLY A 302 28.27 -3.94 -16.11
N SER A 303 27.10 -4.58 -16.14
CA SER A 303 26.71 -5.56 -17.15
C SER A 303 27.74 -6.69 -17.37
N PRO A 304 28.15 -7.39 -16.30
CA PRO A 304 29.18 -8.43 -16.39
C PRO A 304 28.79 -9.52 -17.39
N MET A 305 29.73 -9.86 -18.27
CA MET A 305 29.59 -10.96 -19.23
C MET A 305 29.97 -12.29 -18.56
N LEU A 306 29.17 -13.33 -18.81
CA LEU A 306 29.50 -14.69 -18.38
C LEU A 306 30.37 -15.37 -19.43
N MET A 307 31.52 -15.90 -19.01
CA MET A 307 32.43 -16.63 -19.90
C MET A 307 32.17 -18.14 -19.90
N ASP A 308 31.51 -18.65 -18.87
CA ASP A 308 31.08 -20.04 -18.74
C ASP A 308 29.63 -20.03 -18.21
N TYR A 309 28.69 -20.48 -19.03
CA TYR A 309 27.26 -20.36 -18.79
C TYR A 309 26.64 -21.75 -18.67
N THR A 310 26.07 -22.05 -17.50
CA THR A 310 25.41 -23.33 -17.21
C THR A 310 24.02 -23.46 -17.84
N GLY A 311 23.49 -22.38 -18.44
CA GLY A 311 22.11 -22.37 -18.92
C GLY A 311 21.10 -21.99 -17.83
N LEU A 312 19.92 -21.55 -18.29
CA LEU A 312 18.68 -21.46 -17.49
C LEU A 312 17.70 -22.58 -17.89
N SER A 313 18.11 -23.54 -18.73
CA SER A 313 17.25 -24.59 -19.29
C SER A 313 16.71 -25.59 -18.26
N GLN A 314 17.26 -25.57 -17.04
CA GLN A 314 16.74 -26.32 -15.90
C GLN A 314 15.41 -25.77 -15.38
N PHE A 315 15.08 -24.52 -15.69
CA PHE A 315 13.83 -23.90 -15.26
C PHE A 315 12.73 -24.14 -16.30
N SER A 316 11.53 -24.52 -15.83
CA SER A 316 10.42 -24.89 -16.70
C SER A 316 9.81 -23.71 -17.46
N ASP A 317 9.98 -22.49 -16.95
CA ASP A 317 9.50 -21.22 -17.49
C ASP A 317 10.59 -20.42 -18.22
N VAL A 318 11.71 -21.06 -18.57
CA VAL A 318 12.81 -20.41 -19.32
C VAL A 318 12.34 -19.76 -20.63
N GLY A 319 11.25 -20.26 -21.21
CA GLY A 319 10.62 -19.72 -22.43
C GLY A 319 9.87 -18.41 -22.22
N GLU A 320 9.54 -18.04 -20.97
CA GLU A 320 8.86 -16.80 -20.61
C GLU A 320 9.85 -15.65 -20.37
N ILE A 321 11.13 -15.97 -20.24
CA ILE A 321 12.19 -14.98 -20.08
C ILE A 321 12.30 -14.14 -21.35
N SER A 322 12.11 -12.83 -21.21
CA SER A 322 12.33 -11.89 -22.29
C SER A 322 13.76 -11.98 -22.82
N GLN A 323 13.91 -11.93 -24.14
CA GLN A 323 15.24 -12.05 -24.78
C GLN A 323 16.26 -11.03 -24.25
N TRP A 324 15.80 -9.83 -23.89
CA TRP A 324 16.64 -8.77 -23.34
C TRP A 324 17.07 -9.03 -21.90
N ALA A 325 16.33 -9.84 -21.13
CA ALA A 325 16.63 -10.16 -19.74
C ALA A 325 17.51 -11.40 -19.59
N GLN A 326 17.61 -12.25 -20.61
CA GLN A 326 18.36 -13.50 -20.58
C GLN A 326 19.80 -13.37 -20.04
N PRO A 327 20.62 -12.38 -20.48
CA PRO A 327 21.98 -12.24 -19.96
C PRO A 327 22.03 -11.89 -18.47
N ALA A 328 21.09 -11.07 -18.01
CA ALA A 328 21.03 -10.62 -16.63
C ALA A 328 20.55 -11.74 -15.69
N LEU A 329 19.49 -12.46 -16.06
CA LEU A 329 19.00 -13.61 -15.29
C LEU A 329 20.03 -14.74 -15.26
N ALA A 330 20.73 -14.98 -16.36
CA ALA A 330 21.85 -15.91 -16.42
C ALA A 330 22.94 -15.54 -15.40
N TRP A 331 23.34 -14.27 -15.38
CA TRP A 331 24.33 -13.76 -14.45
C TRP A 331 23.87 -13.91 -13.00
N ALA A 332 22.65 -13.48 -12.69
CA ALA A 332 22.10 -13.55 -11.35
C ALA A 332 21.99 -15.01 -10.88
N HIS A 333 21.57 -15.93 -11.76
CA HIS A 333 21.50 -17.35 -11.43
C HIS A 333 22.89 -17.93 -11.13
N GLN A 334 23.89 -17.67 -11.98
CA GLN A 334 25.25 -18.16 -11.77
C GLN A 334 25.87 -17.63 -10.47
N LYS A 335 25.47 -16.43 -10.04
CA LYS A 335 25.91 -15.81 -8.79
C LYS A 335 25.10 -16.27 -7.56
N GLY A 336 24.01 -17.00 -7.76
CA GLY A 336 23.09 -17.42 -6.68
C GLY A 336 22.20 -16.29 -6.17
N TYR A 337 22.02 -15.24 -6.95
CA TYR A 337 21.25 -14.04 -6.61
C TYR A 337 19.75 -14.21 -6.84
N ILE A 338 19.39 -15.14 -7.72
CA ILE A 338 18.01 -15.55 -7.95
C ILE A 338 17.88 -17.06 -7.75
N THR A 339 16.79 -17.46 -7.11
CA THR A 339 16.41 -18.85 -6.88
C THR A 339 15.05 -19.12 -7.51
N ALA A 340 14.74 -20.39 -7.74
CA ALA A 340 13.40 -20.77 -8.16
C ALA A 340 12.38 -20.43 -7.07
N VAL A 341 11.20 -19.97 -7.47
CA VAL A 341 10.10 -19.65 -6.54
C VAL A 341 9.43 -20.92 -6.00
N ASP A 342 9.35 -21.97 -6.81
CA ASP A 342 8.71 -23.26 -6.46
C ASP A 342 9.62 -24.48 -6.68
N GLY A 343 10.93 -24.23 -6.77
CA GLY A 343 11.94 -25.25 -7.08
C GLY A 343 12.09 -25.60 -8.56
N SER A 344 11.20 -25.11 -9.44
CA SER A 344 11.23 -25.39 -10.88
C SER A 344 11.09 -24.17 -11.79
N ARG A 345 10.54 -23.06 -11.29
CA ARG A 345 10.30 -21.81 -12.02
C ARG A 345 11.11 -20.63 -11.48
N LEU A 346 11.58 -19.75 -12.35
CA LEU A 346 12.18 -18.46 -11.97
C LEU A 346 11.15 -17.35 -11.77
N ASP A 347 9.99 -17.49 -12.41
CA ASP A 347 8.89 -16.53 -12.49
C ASP A 347 9.34 -15.16 -13.03
N PRO A 348 9.89 -15.09 -14.25
CA PRO A 348 10.55 -13.87 -14.73
C PRO A 348 9.60 -12.66 -14.82
N GLN A 349 8.33 -12.88 -15.13
CA GLN A 349 7.33 -11.82 -15.29
C GLN A 349 6.55 -11.52 -14.00
N GLY A 350 6.75 -12.29 -12.94
CA GLY A 350 6.13 -12.04 -11.64
C GLY A 350 6.72 -10.80 -10.95
N ASP A 351 6.02 -10.30 -9.92
CA ASP A 351 6.44 -9.13 -9.17
C ASP A 351 7.74 -9.40 -8.39
N ALA A 352 8.64 -8.40 -8.39
CA ALA A 352 9.87 -8.43 -7.63
C ALA A 352 9.68 -7.81 -6.24
N THR A 353 10.55 -8.18 -5.30
CA THR A 353 10.44 -7.74 -3.90
C THR A 353 11.62 -6.90 -3.43
N HIS A 354 11.44 -6.08 -2.38
CA HIS A 354 12.55 -5.34 -1.76
C HIS A 354 13.61 -6.31 -1.25
N ALA A 355 13.21 -7.43 -0.65
CA ALA A 355 14.18 -8.44 -0.20
C ALA A 355 15.04 -8.98 -1.34
N MET A 356 14.46 -9.19 -2.54
CA MET A 356 15.24 -9.55 -3.73
C MET A 356 16.22 -8.45 -4.12
N ALA A 357 15.77 -7.18 -4.15
CA ALA A 357 16.63 -6.05 -4.48
C ALA A 357 17.80 -5.93 -3.49
N GLU A 358 17.53 -6.01 -2.19
CA GLU A 358 18.54 -5.91 -1.13
C GLU A 358 19.55 -7.05 -1.21
N SER A 359 19.10 -8.28 -1.46
CA SER A 359 19.97 -9.43 -1.60
C SER A 359 21.01 -9.21 -2.72
N ILE A 360 20.56 -8.70 -3.86
CA ILE A 360 21.43 -8.45 -5.02
C ILE A 360 22.33 -7.23 -4.79
N LEU A 361 21.80 -6.14 -4.24
CA LEU A 361 22.55 -4.91 -3.97
C LEU A 361 23.69 -5.15 -2.96
N ASN A 362 23.44 -5.97 -1.94
CA ASN A 362 24.41 -6.23 -0.87
C ASN A 362 25.37 -7.39 -1.18
N ALA A 363 25.19 -8.09 -2.30
CA ALA A 363 26.06 -9.20 -2.69
C ALA A 363 27.44 -8.68 -3.14
N LYS A 364 28.49 -9.21 -2.51
CA LYS A 364 29.90 -8.81 -2.73
C LYS A 364 30.57 -9.50 -3.91
#